data_AF-A0A3C0KTA3-F1
#
_entry.id   AF-A0A3C0KTA3-F1
#
_cell.length_a   1.000
_cell.length_b   1.000
_cell.length_c   1.000
_cell.angle_alpha   90.00
_cell.angle_beta   90.00
_cell.angle_gamma   90.00
#
_symmetry.space_group_name_H-M   'P 1'
#
loop_
_entity.id
_entity.type
_entity.pdbx_description
1 polymer ?
#
loop_
_entity_poly.entity_id
_entity_poly.type
_entity_poly.pdbx_seq_one_letter_code
_entity_poly.pdbx_strand_id
1 'polypeptide(L)'
;MFHQCLHKLSVLICIGIIMSLIGCASVATDRRKEGFDALQRGFTSLPETPDLHEVIILKEVKVHIVGSRKLFNWDVAAAYGSPIAAYANTDNEMWIVGKTVKGRIIVNQAILGHELGHLLNFKENRVANPDELDGLGL
;
A
#
# COMPACT_ATOMS: atom_id res chain seq x y z
N MET A 1 -14.81 52.55 -22.14
CA MET A 1 -15.37 51.70 -21.06
C MET A 1 -15.44 50.21 -21.43
N PHE A 2 -16.04 49.83 -22.58
CA PHE A 2 -16.20 48.41 -22.95
C PHE A 2 -14.89 47.61 -23.05
N HIS A 3 -13.83 48.21 -23.64
CA HIS A 3 -12.53 47.55 -23.83
C HIS A 3 -11.76 47.29 -22.52
N GLN A 4 -11.86 48.19 -21.54
CA GLN A 4 -11.28 48.01 -20.21
C GLN A 4 -11.99 46.92 -19.41
N CYS A 5 -13.29 46.71 -19.66
CA CYS A 5 -14.07 45.65 -19.02
C CYS A 5 -13.68 44.27 -19.56
N LEU A 6 -13.58 44.11 -20.88
CA LEU A 6 -13.10 42.87 -21.50
C LEU A 6 -11.67 42.52 -21.07
N HIS A 7 -10.77 43.50 -20.99
CA HIS A 7 -9.39 43.24 -20.60
C HIS A 7 -9.27 42.73 -19.16
N LYS A 8 -10.03 43.31 -18.22
CA LYS A 8 -10.08 42.84 -16.82
C LYS A 8 -10.66 41.43 -16.71
N LEU A 9 -11.70 41.12 -17.49
CA LEU A 9 -12.30 39.78 -17.53
C LEU A 9 -11.30 38.73 -18.04
N SER A 10 -10.56 39.04 -19.12
CA SER A 10 -9.54 38.15 -19.65
C SER A 10 -8.40 37.89 -18.66
N VAL A 11 -7.98 38.90 -17.90
CA VAL A 11 -6.95 38.74 -16.86
C VAL A 11 -7.44 37.84 -15.71
N LEU A 12 -8.69 38.01 -15.27
CA LEU A 12 -9.30 37.15 -14.24
C LEU A 12 -9.42 35.69 -14.71
N ILE A 13 -9.80 35.46 -15.97
CA ILE A 13 -9.86 34.11 -16.55
C ILE A 13 -8.45 33.49 -16.62
N CYS A 14 -7.45 34.24 -17.06
CA CYS A 14 -6.06 33.76 -17.08
C CYS A 14 -5.54 33.41 -15.69
N ILE A 15 -5.82 34.23 -14.68
CA ILE A 15 -5.43 33.94 -13.28
C ILE A 15 -6.16 32.69 -12.78
N GLY A 16 -7.46 32.53 -13.08
CA GLY A 16 -8.21 31.33 -12.72
C GLY A 16 -7.65 30.05 -13.36
N ILE A 17 -7.26 30.12 -14.64
CA ILE A 17 -6.63 29.00 -15.36
C ILE A 17 -5.26 28.68 -14.75
N ILE A 18 -4.43 29.68 -14.49
CA ILE A 18 -3.11 29.49 -13.86
C ILE A 18 -3.27 28.84 -12.47
N MET A 19 -4.22 29.31 -11.65
CA MET A 19 -4.49 28.75 -10.32
C MET A 19 -4.97 27.30 -10.39
N SER A 20 -5.75 26.93 -11.42
CA SER A 20 -6.22 25.55 -11.62
C SER A 20 -5.10 24.57 -12.01
N LEU A 21 -3.98 25.08 -12.54
CA LEU A 21 -2.79 24.29 -12.90
C LEU A 21 -1.81 24.07 -11.73
N ILE A 22 -1.98 24.79 -10.61
CA ILE A 22 -1.07 24.71 -9.44
C ILE A 22 -1.48 23.58 -8.48
N GLY A 23 -2.69 23.01 -8.62
CA GLY A 23 -3.21 21.89 -7.84
C GLY A 23 -2.64 20.52 -8.22
N CYS A 24 -1.32 20.37 -8.33
CA CYS A 24 -0.66 19.08 -8.56
C CYS A 24 -0.27 18.39 -7.26
N ALA A 25 -1.23 18.16 -6.35
CA ALA A 25 -1.04 17.08 -5.39
C ALA A 25 -1.16 15.75 -6.16
N SER A 26 -0.20 14.86 -5.96
CA SER A 26 -0.24 13.52 -6.55
C SER A 26 -1.48 12.82 -6.01
N VAL A 27 -2.51 12.61 -6.84
CA VAL A 27 -3.71 11.83 -6.49
C VAL A 27 -3.31 10.49 -5.84
N ALA A 28 -2.23 9.86 -6.31
CA ALA A 28 -1.72 8.62 -5.74
C ALA A 28 -1.15 8.75 -4.31
N THR A 29 -0.67 9.93 -3.91
CA THR A 29 -0.19 10.17 -2.54
C THR A 29 -1.35 10.42 -1.59
N ASP A 30 -2.34 11.21 -2.00
CA ASP A 30 -3.50 11.52 -1.15
C ASP A 30 -4.37 10.28 -0.94
N ARG A 31 -4.63 9.50 -2.00
CA ARG A 31 -5.36 8.22 -1.86
C ARG A 31 -4.63 7.20 -0.99
N ARG A 32 -3.29 7.23 -0.95
CA ARG A 32 -2.52 6.37 -0.03
C ARG A 32 -2.73 6.79 1.42
N LYS A 33 -2.71 8.09 1.71
CA LYS A 33 -2.97 8.60 3.06
C LYS A 33 -4.37 8.23 3.52
N GLU A 34 -5.38 8.45 2.70
CA GLU A 34 -6.77 8.07 3.01
C GLU A 34 -6.91 6.57 3.32
N GLY A 35 -6.24 5.71 2.53
CA GLY A 35 -6.21 4.27 2.76
C GLY A 35 -5.50 3.88 4.07
N PHE A 36 -4.35 4.49 4.35
CA PHE A 36 -3.65 4.28 5.62
C PHE A 36 -4.47 4.76 6.83
N ASP A 37 -5.11 5.92 6.73
CA ASP A 37 -5.96 6.46 7.79
C ASP A 37 -7.14 5.52 8.07
N ALA A 38 -7.72 4.91 7.03
CA ALA A 38 -8.78 3.93 7.20
C ALA A 38 -8.30 2.67 7.93
N LEU A 39 -7.15 2.11 7.53
CA LEU A 39 -6.54 0.96 8.21
C LEU A 39 -6.19 1.29 9.66
N GLN A 40 -5.59 2.47 9.91
CA GLN A 40 -5.20 2.90 11.24
C GLN A 40 -6.39 3.10 12.15
N ARG A 41 -7.52 3.64 11.66
CA ARG A 41 -8.74 3.77 12.46
C ARG A 41 -9.27 2.42 12.93
N GLY A 42 -9.30 1.42 12.05
CA GLY A 42 -9.69 0.05 12.42
C GLY A 42 -8.74 -0.56 13.45
N PHE A 43 -7.44 -0.38 13.28
CA PHE A 43 -6.46 -0.85 14.26
C PHE A 43 -6.58 -0.15 15.62
N THR A 44 -6.80 1.18 15.62
CA THR A 44 -6.89 2.00 16.84
C THR A 44 -8.19 1.76 17.61
N SER A 45 -9.23 1.17 16.99
CA SER A 45 -10.43 0.75 17.73
C SER A 45 -10.21 -0.50 18.60
N LEU A 46 -9.10 -1.21 18.42
CA LEU A 46 -8.73 -2.34 19.27
C LEU A 46 -8.23 -1.87 20.65
N PRO A 47 -8.46 -2.64 21.73
CA PRO A 47 -7.95 -2.31 23.05
C PRO A 47 -6.43 -2.16 23.07
N GLU A 48 -5.94 -1.17 23.81
CA GLU A 48 -4.50 -0.98 24.01
C GLU A 48 -3.87 -2.15 24.79
N THR A 49 -2.64 -2.50 24.43
CA THR A 49 -1.80 -3.50 25.11
C THR A 49 -0.46 -2.85 25.50
N PRO A 50 -0.43 -2.02 26.55
CA PRO A 50 0.67 -1.10 26.85
C PRO A 50 2.03 -1.77 27.09
N ASP A 51 2.05 -3.06 27.46
CA ASP A 51 3.26 -3.81 27.78
C ASP A 51 3.71 -4.77 26.66
N LEU A 52 3.13 -4.69 25.45
CA LEU A 52 3.52 -5.56 24.33
C LEU A 52 4.79 -5.05 23.63
N HIS A 53 5.92 -5.71 23.88
CA HIS A 53 7.18 -5.51 23.16
C HIS A 53 7.77 -6.85 22.74
N GLU A 54 7.59 -7.21 21.46
CA GLU A 54 8.11 -8.45 20.88
C GLU A 54 9.17 -8.15 19.82
N VAL A 55 10.30 -8.86 19.88
CA VAL A 55 11.38 -8.75 18.90
C VAL A 55 11.45 -10.04 18.10
N ILE A 56 11.04 -9.98 16.83
CA ILE A 56 11.06 -11.11 15.91
C ILE A 56 12.16 -10.90 14.87
N ILE A 57 13.07 -11.85 14.74
CA ILE A 57 14.20 -11.78 13.81
C ILE A 57 13.85 -12.51 12.52
N LEU A 58 13.63 -11.75 11.44
CA LEU A 58 13.48 -12.28 10.08
C LEU A 58 14.86 -12.39 9.41
N LYS A 59 15.55 -13.53 9.58
CA LYS A 59 16.84 -13.79 8.92
C LYS A 59 16.63 -14.08 7.43
N GLU A 60 17.38 -13.40 6.57
CA GLU A 60 17.50 -13.69 5.13
C GLU A 60 16.16 -13.67 4.36
N VAL A 61 15.39 -12.58 4.49
CA VAL A 61 14.18 -12.39 3.67
C VAL A 61 14.55 -12.07 2.22
N LYS A 62 14.00 -12.83 1.27
CA LYS A 62 14.12 -12.57 -0.16
C LYS A 62 12.83 -11.98 -0.72
N VAL A 63 12.92 -10.81 -1.35
CA VAL A 63 11.76 -10.15 -1.96
C VAL A 63 11.89 -10.12 -3.48
N HIS A 64 10.98 -10.82 -4.15
CA HIS A 64 10.82 -10.83 -5.60
C HIS A 64 9.78 -9.79 -6.01
N ILE A 65 10.22 -8.74 -6.71
CA ILE A 65 9.31 -7.74 -7.26
C ILE A 65 9.19 -7.95 -8.76
N VAL A 66 8.00 -8.29 -9.23
CA VAL A 66 7.74 -8.61 -10.63
C VAL A 66 6.75 -7.65 -11.27
N GLY A 67 6.91 -7.37 -12.56
CA GLY A 67 5.99 -6.50 -13.30
C GLY A 67 4.69 -7.19 -13.74
N SER A 68 4.58 -8.50 -13.56
CA SER A 68 3.42 -9.29 -13.98
C SER A 68 3.29 -10.58 -13.18
N ARG A 69 2.05 -11.00 -12.91
CA ARG A 69 1.73 -12.29 -12.27
C ARG A 69 2.28 -13.48 -13.04
N LYS A 70 2.48 -13.36 -14.36
CA LYS A 70 3.09 -14.43 -15.18
C LYS A 70 4.48 -14.85 -14.69
N LEU A 71 5.16 -13.98 -13.96
CA LEU A 71 6.49 -14.22 -13.41
C LEU A 71 6.46 -14.80 -11.99
N PHE A 72 5.28 -14.97 -11.39
CA PHE A 72 5.16 -15.67 -10.12
C PHE A 72 5.53 -17.13 -10.28
N ASN A 73 6.14 -17.71 -9.24
CA ASN A 73 6.17 -19.14 -9.11
C ASN A 73 4.74 -19.64 -8.82
N TRP A 74 4.09 -20.20 -9.85
CA TRP A 74 2.69 -20.62 -9.81
C TRP A 74 2.45 -21.90 -9.05
N ASP A 75 3.47 -22.75 -8.88
CA ASP A 75 3.35 -23.96 -8.05
C ASP A 75 3.05 -23.56 -6.60
N VAL A 76 3.66 -22.47 -6.13
CA VAL A 76 3.41 -21.88 -4.82
C VAL A 76 2.11 -21.07 -4.85
N ALA A 77 1.93 -20.19 -5.84
CA ALA A 77 0.77 -19.29 -5.89
C ALA A 77 -0.58 -20.01 -6.05
N ALA A 78 -0.64 -21.14 -6.77
CA ALA A 78 -1.88 -21.89 -6.96
C ALA A 78 -2.46 -22.44 -5.64
N ALA A 79 -1.62 -22.67 -4.62
CA ALA A 79 -2.06 -23.11 -3.31
C ALA A 79 -2.83 -22.03 -2.51
N TYR A 80 -2.64 -20.75 -2.86
CA TYR A 80 -3.20 -19.60 -2.11
C TYR A 80 -4.56 -19.10 -2.64
N GLY A 81 -5.09 -19.67 -3.74
CA GLY A 81 -6.48 -19.50 -4.21
C GLY A 81 -7.14 -18.11 -4.09
N SER A 82 -6.81 -17.14 -4.95
CA SER A 82 -7.51 -15.84 -5.16
C SER A 82 -6.78 -15.07 -6.30
N PRO A 83 -7.22 -13.91 -6.84
CA PRO A 83 -6.34 -13.07 -7.67
C PRO A 83 -5.16 -12.47 -6.87
N ILE A 84 -4.10 -13.27 -6.70
CA ILE A 84 -2.90 -12.96 -5.91
C ILE A 84 -2.16 -11.73 -6.45
N ALA A 85 -2.05 -10.69 -5.62
CA ALA A 85 -1.23 -9.51 -5.91
C ALA A 85 0.15 -9.56 -5.23
N ALA A 86 0.29 -10.38 -4.20
CA ALA A 86 1.53 -10.85 -3.62
C ALA A 86 1.29 -12.15 -2.83
N TYR A 87 2.35 -12.84 -2.43
CA TYR A 87 2.31 -13.91 -1.44
C TYR A 87 3.65 -14.00 -0.69
N ALA A 88 3.64 -14.57 0.50
CA ALA A 88 4.83 -14.98 1.26
C ALA A 88 4.79 -16.48 1.59
N ASN A 89 5.96 -17.12 1.67
CA ASN A 89 6.08 -18.54 2.00
C ASN A 89 6.96 -18.79 3.24
N THR A 90 6.99 -20.04 3.69
CA THR A 90 7.77 -20.48 4.87
C THR A 90 9.28 -20.42 4.67
N ASP A 91 9.74 -20.29 3.43
CA ASP A 91 11.16 -20.21 3.04
C ASP A 91 11.71 -18.77 3.10
N ASN A 92 11.00 -17.86 3.78
CA ASN A 92 11.32 -16.42 3.87
C ASN A 92 11.34 -15.69 2.53
N GLU A 93 10.59 -16.18 1.55
CA GLU A 93 10.42 -15.50 0.28
C GLU A 93 9.08 -14.77 0.22
N MET A 94 9.11 -13.59 -0.39
CA MET A 94 7.94 -12.79 -0.69
C MET A 94 7.95 -12.42 -2.16
N TRP A 95 6.80 -12.57 -2.82
CA TRP A 95 6.61 -12.26 -4.23
C TRP A 95 5.55 -11.19 -4.38
N ILE A 96 5.87 -10.05 -4.98
CA ILE A 96 4.98 -8.89 -5.05
C ILE A 96 4.89 -8.36 -6.48
N VAL A 97 3.68 -8.06 -6.94
CA VAL A 97 3.50 -7.29 -8.18
C VAL A 97 3.89 -5.83 -7.92
N GLY A 98 4.94 -5.38 -8.60
CA GLY A 98 5.38 -3.99 -8.64
C GLY A 98 5.15 -3.35 -10.00
N LYS A 99 5.46 -2.06 -10.10
CA LYS A 99 5.51 -1.31 -11.36
C LYS A 99 6.78 -0.48 -11.43
N THR A 100 7.26 -0.21 -12.63
CA THR A 100 8.33 0.78 -12.84
C THR A 100 7.70 2.09 -13.28
N VAL A 101 7.91 3.17 -12.52
CA VAL A 101 7.46 4.52 -12.85
C VAL A 101 8.66 5.46 -12.78
N LYS A 102 8.99 6.10 -13.90
CA LYS A 102 10.16 7.01 -14.01
C LYS A 102 11.46 6.36 -13.52
N GLY A 103 11.69 5.10 -13.90
CA GLY A 103 12.89 4.34 -13.53
C GLY A 103 12.94 3.85 -12.07
N ARG A 104 11.88 4.08 -11.28
CA ARG A 104 11.78 3.60 -9.89
C ARG A 104 10.76 2.48 -9.78
N ILE A 105 11.08 1.49 -8.97
CA ILE A 105 10.14 0.42 -8.60
C ILE A 105 9.17 0.98 -7.55
N ILE A 106 7.87 0.78 -7.78
CA ILE A 106 6.81 1.05 -6.82
C ILE A 106 6.07 -0.24 -6.51
N VAL A 107 5.73 -0.43 -5.23
CA VAL A 107 4.92 -1.54 -4.73
C VAL A 107 3.76 -1.00 -3.88
N ASN A 108 2.67 -1.76 -3.81
CA ASN A 108 1.57 -1.42 -2.92
C ASN A 108 1.99 -1.70 -1.47
N GLN A 109 2.03 -0.64 -0.65
CA GLN A 109 2.53 -0.72 0.71
C GLN A 109 1.62 -1.51 1.64
N ALA A 110 0.29 -1.47 1.42
CA ALA A 110 -0.65 -2.27 2.21
C ALA A 110 -0.43 -3.77 1.98
N ILE A 111 -0.20 -4.15 0.72
CA ILE A 111 0.12 -5.54 0.35
C ILE A 111 1.47 -5.95 0.95
N LEU A 112 2.50 -5.11 0.81
CA LEU A 112 3.81 -5.39 1.42
C LEU A 112 3.71 -5.62 2.95
N GLY A 113 2.93 -4.78 3.64
CA GLY A 113 2.70 -4.92 5.07
C GLY A 113 1.95 -6.20 5.43
N HIS A 114 0.91 -6.55 4.66
CA HIS A 114 0.16 -7.79 4.80
C HIS A 114 1.06 -9.03 4.66
N GLU A 115 1.86 -9.10 3.59
CA GLU A 115 2.79 -10.23 3.38
C GLU A 115 3.91 -10.31 4.43
N LEU A 116 4.38 -9.16 4.92
CA LEU A 116 5.33 -9.14 6.03
C LEU A 116 4.70 -9.71 7.30
N GLY A 117 3.40 -9.49 7.50
CA GLY A 117 2.61 -10.13 8.57
C GLY A 117 2.67 -11.65 8.50
N HIS A 118 2.52 -12.25 7.32
CA HIS A 118 2.69 -13.70 7.14
C HIS A 118 4.11 -14.15 7.52
N LEU A 119 5.15 -13.46 7.06
CA LEU A 119 6.53 -13.81 7.42
C LEU A 119 6.77 -13.77 8.94
N LEU A 120 6.19 -12.78 9.63
CA LEU A 120 6.25 -12.69 11.10
C LEU A 120 5.51 -13.86 11.76
N ASN A 121 4.30 -14.16 11.31
CA ASN A 121 3.50 -15.30 11.79
C ASN A 121 4.22 -16.65 11.58
N PHE A 122 4.88 -16.85 10.44
CA PHE A 122 5.67 -18.06 10.17
C PHE A 122 6.84 -18.24 11.14
N LYS A 123 7.32 -17.18 11.79
CA LYS A 123 8.41 -17.24 12.79
C LYS A 123 7.93 -17.24 14.23
N GLU A 124 6.81 -16.59 14.50
CA GLU A 124 6.24 -16.44 15.83
C GLU A 124 4.72 -16.58 15.74
N ASN A 125 4.20 -17.70 16.23
CA ASN A 125 2.78 -18.04 16.12
C ASN A 125 1.87 -17.13 16.97
N ARG A 126 2.44 -16.37 17.92
CA ARG A 126 1.72 -15.32 18.64
C ARG A 126 1.39 -14.11 17.76
N VAL A 127 2.11 -13.91 16.65
CA VAL A 127 1.69 -12.97 15.62
C VAL A 127 0.56 -13.61 14.85
N ALA A 128 -0.61 -12.98 14.82
CA ALA A 128 -1.78 -13.52 14.14
C ALA A 128 -1.54 -13.65 12.63
N ASN A 129 -2.15 -14.67 12.02
CA ASN A 129 -2.21 -14.80 10.57
C ASN A 129 -3.07 -13.63 10.01
N PRO A 130 -2.51 -12.77 9.13
CA PRO A 130 -3.23 -11.60 8.62
C PRO A 130 -4.44 -11.95 7.74
N ASP A 131 -4.56 -13.21 7.28
CA ASP A 131 -5.74 -13.71 6.56
C ASP A 131 -6.86 -14.22 7.48
N GLU A 132 -6.58 -14.44 8.77
CA GLU A 132 -7.50 -15.11 9.70
C GLU A 132 -7.81 -14.24 10.93
N LEU A 133 -7.71 -12.91 10.79
CA LEU A 133 -7.97 -11.99 11.91
C LEU A 133 -9.41 -12.08 12.44
N ASP A 134 -10.39 -12.40 11.58
CA ASP A 134 -11.78 -12.64 11.99
C ASP A 134 -11.89 -13.81 12.99
N GLY A 135 -10.97 -14.78 12.93
CA GLY A 135 -10.89 -15.90 13.85
C GLY A 135 -10.54 -15.50 15.29
N LEU A 136 -10.10 -14.27 15.51
CA LEU A 136 -9.79 -13.72 16.83
C LEU A 136 -11.01 -13.07 17.51
N GLY A 137 -12.17 -13.01 16.84
CA GLY A 137 -13.38 -12.37 17.35
C GLY A 137 -13.30 -10.85 17.40
N LEU A 138 -12.54 -10.25 16.46
CA LEU A 138 -12.37 -8.81 16.27
C LEU A 138 -13.52 -8.17 15.46
#